data_AF-A0A4R8XJI0-F1
#
_entry.id   AF-A0A4R8XJI0-F1
#
_cell.length_a   1.000
_cell.length_b   1.000
_cell.length_c   1.000
_cell.angle_alpha   90.00
_cell.angle_beta   90.00
_cell.angle_gamma   90.00
#
_symmetry.space_group_name_H-M   'P 1'
#
loop_
_entity.id
_entity.type
_entity.pdbx_description
1 polymer ?
#
loop_
_entity_poly.entity_id
_entity_poly.type
_entity_poly.pdbx_seq_one_letter_code
_entity_poly.pdbx_strand_id
1 'polypeptide(L)'
;MGVVHMFFRTLLHALLSQFGPRLGHFDVARTNFVTLPTDQDILRHMNNGVYLSIMDVARFDMLHRTGVWAIFKRRGWYPVVVSETISFRKSLKLGQKFTVESRIIGFDEKAVYVEQRFVRPDADGTPEIYAHGHIRGRFLKRTGGIVTIDELLEAIGVAPDNVSVPDWLLEWAATAAVPPTRAPAPSIWN
;
A
#
# COMPACT_ATOMS: atom_id res chain seq x y z
N MET A 1 -27.07 -0.32 -0.50
CA MET A 1 -26.50 -1.46 -1.28
C MET A 1 -25.34 -0.95 -2.14
N GLY A 2 -24.25 -0.54 -1.52
CA GLY A 2 -23.03 -0.12 -2.22
C GLY A 2 -21.87 -0.88 -1.60
N VAL A 3 -20.75 -1.01 -2.30
CA VAL A 3 -19.50 -1.65 -1.84
C VAL A 3 -19.39 -3.17 -2.04
N VAL A 4 -19.69 -3.66 -3.25
CA VAL A 4 -19.16 -4.99 -3.68
C VAL A 4 -18.01 -4.86 -4.70
N HIS A 5 -17.81 -3.67 -5.27
CA HIS A 5 -16.87 -3.44 -6.37
C HIS A 5 -15.39 -3.59 -5.98
N MET A 6 -14.94 -2.98 -4.87
CA MET A 6 -13.53 -3.07 -4.47
C MET A 6 -13.12 -4.48 -4.10
N PHE A 7 -14.01 -5.25 -3.47
CA PHE A 7 -13.75 -6.66 -3.16
C PHE A 7 -13.50 -7.49 -4.42
N PHE A 8 -14.34 -7.33 -5.46
CA PHE A 8 -14.12 -8.02 -6.73
C PHE A 8 -12.88 -7.53 -7.46
N ARG A 9 -12.57 -6.23 -7.40
CA ARG A 9 -11.34 -5.67 -7.98
C ARG A 9 -10.10 -6.26 -7.28
N THR A 10 -10.11 -6.33 -5.95
CA THR A 10 -9.05 -7.01 -5.17
C THR A 10 -8.92 -8.48 -5.58
N LEU A 11 -10.03 -9.21 -5.65
CA LEU A 11 -10.00 -10.63 -6.02
C LEU A 11 -9.48 -10.85 -7.45
N LEU A 12 -9.92 -10.02 -8.41
CA LEU A 12 -9.45 -10.05 -9.79
C LEU A 12 -7.95 -9.81 -9.86
N HIS A 13 -7.45 -8.74 -9.21
CA HIS A 13 -6.03 -8.44 -9.22
C HIS A 13 -5.21 -9.48 -8.45
N ALA A 14 -5.75 -10.06 -7.37
CA ALA A 14 -5.13 -11.19 -6.70
C ALA A 14 -4.97 -12.39 -7.64
N LEU A 15 -5.99 -12.73 -8.43
CA LEU A 15 -5.92 -13.79 -9.44
C LEU A 15 -4.89 -13.45 -10.54
N LEU A 16 -4.96 -12.23 -11.10
CA LEU A 16 -4.05 -11.78 -12.16
C LEU A 16 -2.59 -11.74 -11.68
N SER A 17 -2.36 -11.39 -10.41
CA SER A 17 -1.03 -11.35 -9.80
C SER A 17 -0.32 -12.71 -9.84
N GLN A 18 -1.08 -13.81 -9.80
CA GLN A 18 -0.52 -15.17 -9.85
C GLN A 18 0.17 -15.48 -11.18
N PHE A 19 -0.23 -14.78 -12.24
CA PHE A 19 0.30 -14.90 -13.60
C PHE A 19 1.33 -13.82 -13.96
N GLY A 20 1.54 -12.84 -13.07
CA GLY A 20 2.55 -11.80 -13.27
C GLY A 20 3.99 -12.33 -13.04
N PRO A 21 5.01 -11.61 -13.56
CA PRO A 21 6.39 -11.97 -13.29
C PRO A 21 6.68 -11.85 -11.79
N ARG A 22 7.48 -12.82 -11.30
CA ARG A 22 7.95 -12.85 -9.92
C ARG A 22 8.98 -11.76 -9.70
N LEU A 23 8.97 -11.20 -8.49
CA LEU A 23 9.77 -10.05 -8.10
C LEU A 23 10.59 -10.41 -6.87
N GLY A 24 11.77 -9.79 -6.72
CA GLY A 24 12.48 -9.76 -5.45
C GLY A 24 11.67 -9.00 -4.39
N HIS A 25 11.91 -9.30 -3.12
CA HIS A 25 11.10 -8.73 -2.01
C HIS A 25 11.14 -7.20 -1.92
N PHE A 26 12.19 -6.58 -2.46
CA PHE A 26 12.41 -5.13 -2.44
C PHE A 26 12.30 -4.48 -3.84
N ASP A 27 11.89 -5.24 -4.85
CA ASP A 27 11.69 -4.72 -6.20
C ASP A 27 10.43 -3.84 -6.30
N VAL A 28 10.38 -3.02 -7.34
CA VAL A 28 9.19 -2.22 -7.65
C VAL A 28 8.14 -3.07 -8.35
N ALA A 29 7.04 -3.34 -7.67
CA ALA A 29 5.85 -3.93 -8.28
C ALA A 29 5.07 -2.89 -9.08
N ARG A 30 4.73 -3.23 -10.32
CA ARG A 30 3.90 -2.40 -11.21
C ARG A 30 2.59 -3.11 -11.48
N THR A 31 1.50 -2.51 -11.04
CA THR A 31 0.14 -3.05 -11.19
C THR A 31 -0.68 -2.09 -12.05
N ASN A 32 -1.25 -2.61 -13.15
CA ASN A 32 -2.00 -1.79 -14.11
C ASN A 32 -3.48 -1.75 -13.77
N PHE A 33 -4.07 -0.58 -13.93
CA PHE A 33 -5.46 -0.31 -13.62
C PHE A 33 -6.11 0.58 -14.67
N VAL A 34 -7.45 0.61 -14.65
CA VAL A 34 -8.28 1.59 -15.35
C VAL A 34 -9.23 2.23 -14.35
N THR A 35 -9.49 3.53 -14.47
CA THR A 35 -10.53 4.19 -13.67
C THR A 35 -11.92 3.83 -14.17
N LEU A 36 -12.79 3.39 -13.27
CA LEU A 36 -14.13 2.91 -13.56
C LEU A 36 -15.19 3.97 -13.21
N PRO A 37 -16.43 3.85 -13.72
CA PRO A 37 -17.52 4.79 -13.38
C PRO A 37 -17.74 4.94 -11.87
N THR A 38 -17.58 3.84 -11.14
CA THR A 38 -17.71 3.75 -9.68
C THR A 38 -16.53 4.35 -8.92
N ASP A 39 -15.43 4.67 -9.60
CA ASP A 39 -14.27 5.30 -8.98
C ASP A 39 -14.41 6.84 -8.95
N GLN A 40 -15.40 7.41 -9.65
CA GLN A 40 -15.56 8.85 -9.81
C GLN A 40 -16.36 9.49 -8.67
N ASP A 41 -16.03 10.73 -8.34
CA ASP A 41 -16.84 11.62 -7.52
C ASP A 41 -17.81 12.48 -8.36
N ILE A 42 -18.57 13.33 -7.68
CA ILE A 42 -19.51 14.27 -8.32
C ILE A 42 -18.84 15.28 -9.25
N LEU A 43 -17.54 15.55 -9.06
CA LEU A 43 -16.74 16.45 -9.88
C LEU A 43 -16.11 15.73 -11.09
N ARG A 44 -16.47 14.45 -11.31
CA ARG A 44 -15.97 13.61 -12.42
C ARG A 44 -14.45 13.42 -12.39
N HIS A 45 -13.89 13.33 -11.20
CA HIS A 45 -12.53 12.91 -10.95
C HIS A 45 -12.54 11.66 -10.07
N MET A 46 -11.45 10.89 -10.10
CA MET A 46 -11.31 9.75 -9.19
C MET A 46 -11.40 10.25 -7.75
N ASN A 47 -12.32 9.67 -6.99
CA ASN A 47 -12.54 10.01 -5.60
C ASN A 47 -11.27 9.78 -4.79
N ASN A 48 -10.92 10.70 -3.90
CA ASN A 48 -9.68 10.64 -3.10
C ASN A 48 -9.56 9.34 -2.28
N GLY A 49 -10.64 8.82 -1.70
CA GLY A 49 -10.64 7.56 -0.96
C GLY A 49 -10.43 6.33 -1.84
N VAL A 50 -10.75 6.42 -3.13
CA VAL A 50 -10.52 5.34 -4.10
C VAL A 50 -9.02 5.16 -4.38
N TYR A 51 -8.20 6.21 -4.30
CA TYR A 51 -6.74 6.07 -4.39
C TYR A 51 -6.21 5.13 -3.31
N LEU A 52 -6.59 5.35 -2.03
CA LEU A 52 -6.14 4.50 -0.91
C LEU A 52 -6.64 3.04 -1.07
N SER A 53 -7.88 2.87 -1.55
CA SER A 53 -8.42 1.54 -1.88
C SER A 53 -7.64 0.84 -2.99
N ILE A 54 -7.23 1.56 -4.05
CA ILE A 54 -6.41 1.00 -5.14
C ILE A 54 -4.99 0.69 -4.65
N MET A 55 -4.44 1.52 -3.76
CA MET A 55 -3.15 1.29 -3.12
C MET A 55 -3.13 -0.03 -2.34
N ASP A 56 -4.19 -0.35 -1.60
CA ASP A 56 -4.38 -1.67 -0.97
C ASP A 56 -4.31 -2.83 -1.96
N VAL A 57 -5.05 -2.72 -3.08
CA VAL A 57 -5.05 -3.74 -4.14
C VAL A 57 -3.64 -3.93 -4.72
N ALA A 58 -2.94 -2.83 -5.02
CA ALA A 58 -1.59 -2.88 -5.57
C ALA A 58 -0.56 -3.44 -4.56
N ARG A 59 -0.71 -3.15 -3.25
CA ARG A 59 0.11 -3.78 -2.21
C ARG A 59 -0.14 -5.28 -2.14
N PHE A 60 -1.39 -5.72 -2.29
CA PHE A 60 -1.70 -7.14 -2.32
C PHE A 60 -1.07 -7.83 -3.53
N ASP A 61 -1.15 -7.24 -4.72
CA ASP A 61 -0.44 -7.71 -5.93
C ASP A 61 1.08 -7.80 -5.68
N MET A 62 1.68 -6.76 -5.09
CA MET A 62 3.10 -6.76 -4.70
C MET A 62 3.42 -7.95 -3.79
N LEU A 63 2.68 -8.16 -2.69
CA LEU A 63 2.91 -9.27 -1.76
C LEU A 63 2.77 -10.65 -2.42
N HIS A 64 1.90 -10.80 -3.42
CA HIS A 64 1.76 -12.05 -4.17
C HIS A 64 2.96 -12.30 -5.08
N ARG A 65 3.37 -11.28 -5.85
CA ARG A 65 4.43 -11.39 -6.84
C ARG A 65 5.83 -11.51 -6.22
N THR A 66 6.01 -10.95 -5.04
CA THR A 66 7.23 -11.15 -4.22
C THR A 66 7.22 -12.48 -3.46
N GLY A 67 6.09 -13.21 -3.42
CA GLY A 67 5.99 -14.47 -2.65
C GLY A 67 5.86 -14.28 -1.14
N VAL A 68 5.94 -13.04 -0.64
CA VAL A 68 5.79 -12.68 0.78
C VAL A 68 4.42 -13.11 1.31
N TRP A 69 3.36 -12.99 0.50
CA TRP A 69 2.02 -13.44 0.91
C TRP A 69 1.97 -14.94 1.24
N ALA A 70 2.70 -15.77 0.49
CA ALA A 70 2.76 -17.21 0.75
C ALA A 70 3.47 -17.51 2.08
N ILE A 71 4.52 -16.74 2.41
CA ILE A 71 5.22 -16.82 3.70
C ILE A 71 4.26 -16.46 4.84
N PHE A 72 3.55 -15.34 4.71
CA PHE A 72 2.60 -14.88 5.72
C PHE A 72 1.47 -15.87 5.94
N LYS A 73 0.90 -16.44 4.87
CA LYS A 73 -0.14 -17.45 4.97
C LYS A 73 0.35 -18.70 5.74
N ARG A 74 1.56 -19.19 5.45
CA ARG A 74 2.15 -20.34 6.15
C ARG A 74 2.42 -20.06 7.63
N ARG A 75 2.85 -18.84 7.96
CA ARG A 75 3.15 -18.42 9.34
C ARG A 75 1.93 -17.90 10.12
N GLY A 76 0.76 -17.82 9.48
CA GLY A 76 -0.44 -17.25 10.09
C GLY A 76 -0.32 -15.75 10.39
N TRP A 77 0.45 -15.02 9.57
CA TRP A 77 0.65 -13.58 9.69
C TRP A 77 -0.30 -12.82 8.76
N TYR A 78 -0.67 -11.60 9.13
CA TYR A 78 -1.46 -10.72 8.28
C TYR A 78 -1.04 -9.25 8.44
N PRO A 79 -1.06 -8.46 7.35
CA PRO A 79 -0.74 -7.04 7.38
C PRO A 79 -1.87 -6.22 7.98
N VAL A 80 -1.51 -5.13 8.66
CA VAL A 80 -2.41 -4.08 9.14
C VAL A 80 -1.77 -2.73 8.85
N VAL A 81 -2.51 -1.83 8.22
CA VAL A 81 -2.10 -0.43 8.03
C VAL A 81 -2.31 0.31 9.36
N VAL A 82 -1.26 0.99 9.83
CA VAL A 82 -1.29 1.81 11.05
C VAL A 82 -1.53 3.27 10.71
N SER A 83 -0.88 3.76 9.67
CA SER A 83 -1.09 5.10 9.14
C SER A 83 -0.74 5.12 7.65
N GLU A 84 -1.36 6.03 6.92
CA GLU A 84 -1.05 6.31 5.52
C GLU A 84 -1.18 7.80 5.24
N THR A 85 -0.33 8.31 4.36
CA THR A 85 -0.36 9.69 3.88
C THR A 85 -0.28 9.69 2.37
N ILE A 86 -0.97 10.63 1.72
CA ILE A 86 -1.03 10.74 0.27
C ILE A 86 -1.06 12.20 -0.18
N SER A 87 -0.34 12.48 -1.25
CA SER A 87 -0.34 13.77 -1.95
C SER A 87 -0.87 13.59 -3.37
N PHE A 88 -1.69 14.53 -3.82
CA PHE A 88 -2.31 14.52 -5.14
C PHE A 88 -1.70 15.63 -6.01
N ARG A 89 -1.19 15.27 -7.20
CA ARG A 89 -0.66 16.20 -8.20
C ARG A 89 -1.63 16.43 -9.35
N LYS A 90 -2.22 15.35 -9.88
CA LYS A 90 -3.17 15.38 -11.00
C LYS A 90 -4.29 14.38 -10.76
N SER A 91 -5.50 14.74 -11.17
CA SER A 91 -6.67 13.87 -11.06
C SER A 91 -6.75 12.87 -12.21
N LEU A 92 -7.10 11.63 -11.89
CA LEU A 92 -7.50 10.61 -12.86
C LEU A 92 -8.98 10.76 -13.22
N LYS A 93 -9.31 10.63 -14.50
CA LYS A 93 -10.68 10.72 -15.04
C LYS A 93 -11.13 9.38 -15.59
N LEU A 94 -12.44 9.17 -15.64
CA LEU A 94 -13.09 7.97 -16.18
C LEU A 94 -12.41 7.41 -17.45
N GLY A 95 -12.19 6.10 -17.48
CA GLY A 95 -11.58 5.38 -18.60
C GLY A 95 -10.05 5.52 -18.72
N GLN A 96 -9.40 6.34 -17.91
CA GLN A 96 -7.94 6.47 -17.96
C GLN A 96 -7.25 5.22 -17.39
N LYS A 97 -6.31 4.69 -18.17
CA LYS A 97 -5.36 3.66 -17.73
C LYS A 97 -4.23 4.31 -16.93
N PHE A 98 -3.80 3.65 -15.87
CA PHE A 98 -2.67 4.08 -15.03
C PHE A 98 -1.98 2.88 -14.41
N THR A 99 -0.76 3.09 -13.92
CA THR A 99 0.03 2.08 -13.22
C THR A 99 0.23 2.55 -11.78
N VAL A 100 0.11 1.63 -10.83
CA VAL A 100 0.57 1.86 -9.46
C VAL A 100 1.92 1.16 -9.31
N GLU A 101 2.95 1.94 -9.04
CA GLU A 101 4.26 1.44 -8.64
C GLU A 101 4.26 1.29 -7.12
N SER A 102 4.67 0.14 -6.58
CA SER A 102 4.70 -0.15 -5.14
C SER A 102 6.02 -0.77 -4.75
N ARG A 103 6.64 -0.31 -3.66
CA ARG A 103 7.87 -0.89 -3.11
C ARG A 103 8.00 -0.69 -1.62
N ILE A 104 8.71 -1.60 -0.95
CA ILE A 104 9.17 -1.40 0.42
C ILE A 104 10.32 -0.39 0.38
N ILE A 105 10.27 0.62 1.24
CA ILE A 105 11.31 1.66 1.33
C ILE A 105 12.13 1.60 2.61
N GLY A 106 11.66 0.88 3.63
CA GLY A 106 12.40 0.78 4.88
C GLY A 106 11.58 0.18 6.01
N PHE A 107 12.21 0.09 7.17
CA PHE A 107 11.64 -0.38 8.41
C PHE A 107 12.05 0.57 9.54
N ASP A 108 11.14 0.84 10.48
CA ASP A 108 11.49 1.38 11.80
C ASP A 108 11.57 0.22 12.82
N GLU A 109 11.65 0.50 14.12
CA GLU A 109 11.68 -0.53 15.16
C GLU A 109 10.44 -1.46 15.19
N LYS A 110 9.31 -1.02 14.63
CA LYS A 110 7.98 -1.61 14.85
C LYS A 110 7.19 -1.85 13.56
N ALA A 111 7.57 -1.26 12.44
CA ALA A 111 6.74 -1.15 11.26
C ALA A 111 7.56 -1.16 9.95
N VAL A 112 6.92 -1.65 8.89
CA VAL A 112 7.40 -1.56 7.51
C VAL A 112 6.82 -0.30 6.85
N TYR A 113 7.61 0.31 5.98
CA TYR A 113 7.21 1.45 5.16
C TYR A 113 7.13 1.05 3.70
N VAL A 114 6.02 1.38 3.05
CA VAL A 114 5.77 1.14 1.63
C VAL A 114 5.51 2.47 0.94
N GLU A 115 6.16 2.70 -0.19
CA GLU A 115 5.92 3.81 -1.09
C GLU A 115 5.08 3.34 -2.27
N GLN A 116 4.07 4.14 -2.64
CA GLN A 116 3.26 3.88 -3.83
C GLN A 116 3.00 5.12 -4.66
N ARG A 117 3.17 4.99 -5.98
CA ARG A 117 3.02 6.08 -6.94
C ARG A 117 1.99 5.71 -8.00
N PHE A 118 1.03 6.58 -8.24
CA PHE A 118 0.13 6.51 -9.39
C PHE A 118 0.82 7.19 -10.56
N VAL A 119 1.05 6.45 -11.63
CA VAL A 119 1.86 6.88 -12.77
C VAL A 119 1.08 6.77 -14.06
N ARG A 120 1.18 7.79 -14.91
CA ARG A 120 0.70 7.79 -16.30
C ARG A 120 1.70 8.47 -17.22
N PRO A 121 1.77 8.09 -18.50
CA PRO A 121 2.54 8.85 -19.48
C PRO A 121 1.94 10.24 -19.67
N ASP A 122 2.80 11.24 -19.83
CA ASP A 122 2.45 12.56 -20.36
C ASP A 122 2.24 12.51 -21.89
N ALA A 123 2.15 13.69 -22.52
CA ALA A 123 1.94 13.81 -23.95
C ALA A 123 3.10 13.24 -24.79
N ASP A 124 4.32 13.26 -24.25
CA ASP A 124 5.53 12.77 -24.91
C ASP A 124 5.84 11.31 -24.56
N GLY A 125 5.00 10.69 -23.72
CA GLY A 125 5.16 9.31 -23.26
C GLY A 125 6.02 9.16 -22.02
N THR A 126 6.49 10.26 -21.42
CA THR A 126 7.31 10.23 -20.21
C THR A 126 6.43 9.91 -18.99
N PRO A 127 6.81 8.94 -18.13
CA PRO A 127 6.05 8.62 -16.94
C PRO A 127 6.00 9.79 -15.95
N GLU A 128 4.80 10.17 -15.54
CA GLU A 128 4.54 11.23 -14.57
C GLU A 128 3.73 10.74 -13.38
N ILE A 129 4.04 11.27 -12.19
CA ILE A 129 3.29 11.01 -10.96
C ILE A 129 1.99 11.81 -10.96
N TYR A 130 0.88 11.13 -10.67
CA TYR A 130 -0.46 11.71 -10.47
C TYR A 130 -0.80 11.82 -8.98
N ALA A 131 -0.43 10.81 -8.21
CA ALA A 131 -0.54 10.78 -6.76
C ALA A 131 0.60 9.97 -6.16
N HIS A 132 1.00 10.33 -4.95
CA HIS A 132 2.12 9.73 -4.25
C HIS A 132 1.73 9.48 -2.79
N GLY A 133 1.77 8.22 -2.36
CA GLY A 133 1.41 7.87 -0.99
C GLY A 133 2.43 6.96 -0.32
N HIS A 134 2.42 7.03 1.01
CA HIS A 134 3.30 6.29 1.88
C HIS A 134 2.46 5.62 2.96
N ILE A 135 2.83 4.39 3.29
CA ILE A 135 2.08 3.54 4.21
C ILE A 135 3.03 3.03 5.27
N ARG A 136 2.61 3.15 6.51
CA ARG A 136 3.23 2.49 7.65
C ARG A 136 2.39 1.30 8.06
N GLY A 137 2.93 0.11 7.87
CA GLY A 137 2.26 -1.16 8.14
C GLY A 137 2.90 -1.93 9.28
N ARG A 138 2.09 -2.73 9.96
CA ARG A 138 2.55 -3.77 10.90
C ARG A 138 2.04 -5.12 10.47
N PHE A 139 2.63 -6.17 11.03
CA PHE A 139 2.15 -7.53 10.85
C PHE A 139 1.73 -8.11 12.19
N LEU A 140 0.60 -8.80 12.20
CA LEU A 140 0.03 -9.44 13.38
C LEU A 140 -0.01 -10.95 13.18
N LYS A 141 0.09 -11.68 14.29
CA LYS A 141 -0.04 -13.14 14.32
C LYS A 141 -1.50 -13.50 14.59
N ARG A 142 -2.05 -14.48 13.86
CA ARG A 142 -3.40 -15.01 14.12
C ARG A 142 -3.57 -15.60 15.53
N THR A 143 -2.48 -16.08 16.11
CA THR A 143 -2.41 -16.58 17.49
C THR A 143 -2.41 -15.45 18.54
N GLY A 144 -2.40 -14.19 18.11
CA GLY A 144 -2.23 -13.01 18.96
C GLY A 144 -0.77 -12.52 19.01
N GLY A 145 -0.62 -11.21 19.14
CA GLY A 145 0.68 -10.54 19.18
C GLY A 145 1.11 -9.91 17.86
N ILE A 146 2.19 -9.14 17.93
CA ILE A 146 2.84 -8.50 16.79
C ILE A 146 3.95 -9.40 16.24
N VAL A 147 4.22 -9.29 14.94
CA VAL A 147 5.46 -9.80 14.34
C VAL A 147 6.51 -8.69 14.47
N THR A 148 7.68 -9.01 15.04
CA THR A 148 8.77 -8.03 15.14
C THR A 148 9.44 -7.82 13.79
N ILE A 149 10.19 -6.73 13.63
CA ILE A 149 10.94 -6.50 12.38
C ILE A 149 12.04 -7.55 12.19
N ASP A 150 12.68 -8.00 13.27
CA ASP A 150 13.66 -9.10 13.21
C ASP A 150 13.01 -10.40 12.70
N GLU A 151 11.85 -10.80 13.26
CA GLU A 151 11.10 -11.98 12.80
C GLU A 151 10.69 -11.84 11.32
N LEU A 152 10.31 -10.63 10.91
CA LEU A 152 9.94 -10.34 9.54
C LEU A 152 11.14 -10.50 8.61
N LEU A 153 12.27 -9.87 8.92
CA LEU A 153 13.50 -9.90 8.12
C LEU A 153 14.13 -11.30 8.09
N GLU A 154 14.00 -12.09 9.14
CA GLU A 154 14.38 -13.51 9.12
C GLU A 154 13.54 -14.30 8.08
N ALA A 155 12.26 -13.93 7.94
CA ALA A 155 11.35 -14.61 7.03
C ALA A 155 11.47 -14.15 5.56
N ILE A 156 11.69 -12.85 5.34
CA ILE A 156 11.76 -12.24 4.00
C ILE A 156 13.21 -11.95 3.55
N GLY A 157 14.21 -12.26 4.37
CA GLY A 157 15.60 -11.93 4.08
C GLY A 157 15.97 -10.49 4.43
N VAL A 158 17.28 -10.26 4.47
CA VAL A 158 17.90 -9.00 4.89
C VAL A 158 17.57 -7.90 3.89
N ALA A 159 17.19 -6.73 4.41
CA ALA A 159 16.97 -5.55 3.61
C ALA A 159 18.31 -5.05 3.03
N PRO A 160 18.36 -4.72 1.72
CA PRO A 160 19.53 -4.06 1.14
C PRO A 160 19.88 -2.75 1.84
N ASP A 161 21.16 -2.35 1.83
CA ASP A 161 21.64 -1.13 2.51
C ASP A 161 20.96 0.17 2.06
N ASN A 162 20.42 0.19 0.83
CA ASN A 162 19.70 1.34 0.28
C ASN A 162 18.22 1.39 0.68
N VAL A 163 17.74 0.46 1.52
CA VAL A 163 16.36 0.40 2.02
C VAL A 163 16.31 1.03 3.41
N SER A 164 16.23 2.37 3.43
CA SER A 164 16.15 3.19 4.64
C SER A 164 14.94 4.12 4.61
N VAL A 165 14.24 4.24 5.74
CA VAL A 165 13.10 5.17 5.86
C VAL A 165 13.63 6.62 5.88
N PRO A 166 13.17 7.51 5.00
CA PRO A 166 13.47 8.94 5.08
C PRO A 166 13.03 9.58 6.40
N ASP A 167 13.82 10.52 6.94
CA ASP A 167 13.57 11.14 8.24
C ASP A 167 12.16 11.76 8.37
N TRP A 168 11.70 12.46 7.33
CA TRP A 168 10.38 13.08 7.31
C TRP A 168 9.23 12.07 7.51
N LEU A 169 9.41 10.80 7.11
CA LEU A 169 8.43 9.73 7.32
C LEU A 169 8.45 9.20 8.75
N LEU A 170 9.62 9.20 9.40
CA LEU A 170 9.74 8.86 10.81
C LEU A 170 9.07 9.95 11.66
N GLU A 171 9.34 11.21 11.36
CA GLU A 171 8.68 12.37 11.98
C GLU A 171 7.17 12.33 11.77
N TRP A 172 6.71 12.18 10.53
CA TRP A 172 5.29 12.05 10.22
C TRP A 172 4.63 10.91 11.00
N ALA A 173 5.27 9.74 11.06
CA ALA A 173 4.72 8.59 11.77
C ALA A 173 4.63 8.81 13.29
N ALA A 174 5.56 9.58 13.87
CA ALA A 174 5.52 9.96 15.28
C ALA A 174 4.40 10.99 15.55
N THR A 175 4.30 12.02 14.71
CA THR A 175 3.32 13.11 14.88
C THR A 175 1.89 12.69 14.59
N ALA A 176 1.67 11.83 13.59
CA ALA A 176 0.34 11.36 13.21
C ALA A 176 -0.18 10.18 14.07
N ALA A 177 0.60 9.72 15.06
CA ALA A 177 0.24 8.57 15.86
C ALA A 177 -0.98 8.85 16.75
N VAL A 178 -1.96 7.95 16.69
CA VAL A 178 -3.08 7.90 17.64
C VAL A 178 -2.77 6.97 18.82
N PRO A 179 -3.43 7.12 19.98
CA PRO A 179 -3.24 6.23 21.11
C PRO A 179 -3.40 4.74 20.70
N PRO A 180 -2.62 3.82 21.28
CA PRO A 180 -2.76 2.39 21.01
C PRO A 180 -4.18 1.88 21.34
N THR A 181 -4.62 0.80 20.69
CA THR A 181 -5.97 0.22 20.86
C THR A 181 -6.36 -0.09 22.32
N ARG A 182 -5.40 -0.36 23.20
CA ARG A 182 -5.64 -0.63 24.62
C ARG A 182 -5.60 0.61 25.52
N ALA A 183 -5.21 1.77 24.98
CA ALA A 183 -5.18 3.02 25.70
C ALA A 183 -6.51 3.77 25.49
N PRO A 184 -6.97 4.56 26.49
CA PRO A 184 -8.10 5.47 26.29
C PRO A 184 -7.82 6.49 25.17
N ALA A 185 -8.78 6.69 24.28
CA ALA A 185 -8.74 7.68 23.20
C ALA A 185 -10.11 8.39 23.09
N PRO A 186 -10.44 9.29 24.02
CA PRO A 186 -11.74 9.95 24.02
C PRO A 186 -11.86 10.91 22.82
N SER A 187 -13.02 10.89 22.14
CA SER A 187 -13.32 11.79 21.02
C SER A 187 -13.71 13.18 21.54
N ILE A 188 -12.72 13.96 21.96
CA ILE A 188 -12.89 15.33 22.45
C ILE A 188 -12.27 16.29 21.44
N TRP A 189 -13.07 17.23 20.96
CA TRP A 189 -12.63 18.33 20.09
C TRP A 189 -12.29 19.53 20.98
N ASN A 190 -11.03 19.96 20.97
CA ASN A 190 -10.55 21.17 21.67
C ASN A 190 -10.21 22.26 20.65
#